data_AF-A0ABD4Q5J8-F1
#
_entry.id   AF-A0ABD4Q5J8-F1
#
_cell.length_a   1.000
_cell.length_b   1.000
_cell.length_c   1.000
_cell.angle_alpha   90.00
_cell.angle_beta   90.00
_cell.angle_gamma   90.00
#
_symmetry.space_group_name_H-M   'P 1'
#
loop_
_entity.id
_entity.type
_entity.pdbx_description
1 polymer ?
#
loop_
_entity_poly.entity_id
_entity_poly.type
_entity_poly.pdbx_seq_one_letter_code
_entity_poly.pdbx_strand_id
1 'polypeptide(L)' 'DLLRILRPEGRYTTAGAIGGPVVQLDLRTMYLKQLQLHGSSQGTRGDFRRIVRYIEEGKIKPLVGGVYPLSEFHRAQ' A
#
# COMPACT_ATOMS: atom_id res chain seq x y z
N ASP A 1 -3.52 -15.52 -7.69
CA ASP A 1 -2.36 -15.12 -8.52
C ASP A 1 -2.54 -13.68 -9.01
N LEU A 2 -2.03 -12.70 -8.25
CA LEU A 2 -2.22 -11.27 -8.55
C LEU A 2 -1.49 -10.85 -9.84
N LEU A 3 -0.33 -11.44 -10.13
CA LEU A 3 0.46 -11.11 -11.31
C LEU A 3 -0.19 -11.61 -12.60
N ARG A 4 -0.95 -12.72 -12.55
CA ARG A 4 -1.77 -13.17 -13.67
C ARG A 4 -2.91 -12.22 -14.00
N ILE A 5 -3.56 -11.64 -12.99
CA ILE A 5 -4.69 -10.70 -13.17
C ILE A 5 -4.23 -9.35 -13.72
N LEU A 6 -3.03 -8.90 -13.34
CA LEU A 6 -2.49 -7.60 -13.75
C LEU A 6 -2.43 -7.48 -15.28
N ARG A 7 -2.88 -6.37 -15.87
CA ARG A 7 -2.76 -6.19 -17.33
C ARG A 7 -1.29 -6.23 -17.81
N PRO A 8 -1.00 -6.56 -19.08
CA PRO A 8 0.32 -6.34 -19.67
C PRO A 8 0.81 -4.90 -19.43
N GLU A 9 2.11 -4.73 -19.21
CA GLU A 9 2.78 -3.47 -18.85
C GLU A 9 2.27 -2.84 -17.53
N GLY A 10 1.58 -3.64 -16.71
CA GLY A 10 1.03 -3.23 -15.43
C GLY A 10 2.08 -3.06 -14.34
N ARG A 11 1.67 -2.44 -13.23
CA ARG A 11 2.52 -2.20 -12.07
C ARG A 11 1.90 -2.83 -10.84
N TYR A 12 2.70 -3.64 -10.16
CA TYR A 12 2.41 -4.14 -8.82
C TYR A 12 3.21 -3.31 -7.81
N THR A 13 2.60 -2.94 -6.69
CA THR A 13 3.28 -2.22 -5.60
C THR A 13 2.96 -2.85 -4.26
N THR A 14 3.91 -2.84 -3.32
CA THR A 14 3.71 -3.31 -1.94
C THR A 14 4.48 -2.44 -0.94
N ALA A 15 3.91 -2.30 0.26
CA ALA A 15 4.56 -1.71 1.43
C ALA A 15 4.46 -2.61 2.69
N GLY A 16 4.02 -3.86 2.52
CA GLY A 16 3.80 -4.83 3.59
C GLY A 16 3.08 -6.08 3.09
N ALA A 17 3.25 -7.20 3.80
CA ALA A 17 2.67 -8.48 3.43
C ALA A 17 2.28 -9.30 4.67
N ILE A 18 1.07 -9.04 5.20
CA ILE A 18 0.56 -9.72 6.40
C ILE A 18 0.39 -11.23 6.23
N GLY A 19 0.15 -11.69 4.99
CA GLY A 19 0.04 -13.11 4.65
C GLY A 19 1.39 -13.82 4.44
N GLY A 20 2.51 -13.12 4.64
CA GLY A 20 3.87 -13.65 4.47
C GLY A 20 4.70 -12.82 3.48
N PRO A 21 5.94 -12.41 3.83
CA PRO A 21 6.78 -11.57 2.97
C PRO A 21 7.62 -12.35 1.94
N VAL A 22 7.72 -13.68 2.08
CA VAL A 22 8.49 -14.55 1.17
C VAL A 22 7.53 -15.28 0.24
N VAL A 23 7.70 -15.10 -1.07
CA VAL A 23 6.79 -15.64 -2.09
C VAL A 23 7.58 -16.31 -3.22
N GLN A 24 6.96 -17.29 -3.86
CA GLN A 24 7.45 -17.81 -5.14
C GLN A 24 7.03 -16.86 -6.28
N LEU A 25 7.98 -16.56 -7.16
CA LEU A 25 7.77 -15.71 -8.33
C LEU A 25 8.18 -16.45 -9.61
N ASP A 26 7.23 -16.67 -10.51
CA ASP A 26 7.54 -17.08 -11.88
C ASP A 26 7.95 -15.86 -12.71
N LEU A 27 9.25 -15.72 -12.97
CA LEU A 27 9.82 -14.61 -13.74
C LEU A 27 9.25 -14.51 -15.16
N ARG A 28 8.75 -15.61 -15.75
CA ARG A 28 8.14 -15.60 -17.09
C ARG A 28 6.87 -14.78 -17.11
N THR A 29 6.07 -14.86 -16.05
CA THR A 29 4.87 -14.03 -15.90
C THR A 29 5.25 -12.55 -15.86
N MET A 30 6.39 -12.21 -15.27
CA MET A 30 6.86 -10.84 -15.15
C MET A 30 7.34 -10.29 -16.51
N TYR A 31 8.32 -10.92 -17.14
CA TYR A 31 8.93 -10.34 -18.36
C TYR A 31 8.04 -10.51 -19.60
N LEU A 32 7.29 -11.61 -19.75
CA LEU A 32 6.40 -11.78 -20.91
C LEU A 32 5.24 -10.79 -20.89
N LYS A 33 4.82 -10.35 -19.70
CA LYS A 33 3.80 -9.31 -19.54
C LYS A 33 4.39 -7.92 -19.30
N GLN A 34 5.72 -7.76 -19.35
CA GLN A 34 6.40 -6.48 -19.13
C GLN A 34 6.01 -5.79 -17.80
N LEU A 35 5.85 -6.57 -16.73
CA LEU A 35 5.38 -6.05 -15.45
C LEU A 35 6.49 -5.29 -14.70
N GLN A 36 6.08 -4.28 -13.94
CA GLN A 36 6.94 -3.60 -12.97
C GLN A 36 6.51 -3.98 -11.55
N LEU A 37 7.47 -4.37 -10.71
CA LEU A 37 7.24 -4.66 -9.30
C LEU A 37 7.97 -3.60 -8.47
N HIS A 38 7.24 -2.87 -7.63
CA HIS A 38 7.76 -1.78 -6.79
C HIS A 38 7.60 -2.12 -5.31
N GLY A 39 8.69 -2.03 -4.56
CA GLY A 39 8.66 -2.00 -3.09
C GLY A 39 8.68 -0.56 -2.61
N SER A 40 7.88 -0.23 -1.59
CA SER A 40 7.83 1.12 -1.02
C SER A 40 7.77 1.08 0.51
N SER A 41 8.25 2.15 1.13
CA SER A 41 8.14 2.37 2.57
C SER A 41 7.93 3.86 2.81
N GLN A 42 6.90 4.20 3.60
CA GLN A 42 6.54 5.58 3.94
C GLN A 42 6.28 6.45 2.69
N GLY A 43 6.90 7.63 2.61
CA GLY A 43 6.75 8.59 1.51
C GLY A 43 7.67 9.80 1.67
N THR A 44 7.61 10.72 0.73
CA THR A 44 8.43 11.95 0.76
C THR A 44 7.71 13.12 1.44
N ARG A 45 8.45 14.19 1.78
CA ARG A 45 7.84 15.47 2.23
C ARG A 45 6.92 16.08 1.17
N GLY A 46 7.15 15.81 -0.11
CA GLY A 46 6.25 16.23 -1.20
C GLY A 46 4.92 15.50 -1.15
N ASP A 47 4.96 14.19 -0.89
CA ASP A 47 3.76 13.36 -0.74
C ASP A 47 2.95 13.78 0.48
N PHE A 48 3.62 14.02 1.61
CA PHE A 48 2.96 14.49 2.82
C PHE A 48 2.21 15.82 2.61
N ARG A 49 2.86 16.82 1.97
CA ARG A 49 2.20 18.10 1.64
C ARG A 49 0.97 17.91 0.74
N ARG A 50 1.04 16.98 -0.22
CA ARG A 50 -0.08 16.67 -1.11
C ARG A 50 -1.24 16.01 -0.36
N ILE A 51 -0.96 15.12 0.61
CA ILE A 51 -1.98 14.52 1.47
C ILE A 51 -2.66 15.58 2.33
N VAL A 52 -1.90 16.48 2.99
CA VAL A 52 -2.46 17.60 3.77
C VAL A 52 -3.43 18.41 2.92
N ARG A 53 -3.01 18.78 1.70
CA ARG A 53 -3.87 19.49 0.75
C ARG A 53 -5.17 18.73 0.42
N TYR A 54 -5.11 17.40 0.25
CA TYR A 54 -6.32 16.60 0.00
C TYR A 54 -7.30 16.59 1.19
N ILE A 55 -6.78 16.66 2.42
CA ILE A 55 -7.61 16.80 3.63
C ILE A 55 -8.27 18.17 3.66
N GLU A 56 -7.49 19.24 3.46
CA GLU A 56 -7.98 20.63 3.46
C GLU A 56 -9.02 20.88 2.37
N GLU A 57 -8.84 20.28 1.19
CA GLU A 57 -9.79 20.36 0.06
C GLU A 57 -11.00 19.41 0.20
N GLY A 58 -11.09 18.63 1.28
CA GLY A 58 -12.18 17.67 1.51
C GLY A 58 -12.23 16.51 0.51
N LYS A 59 -11.15 16.27 -0.24
CA LYS A 59 -11.06 15.19 -1.24
C LYS A 59 -10.97 13.81 -0.62
N ILE A 60 -10.49 13.75 0.62
CA ILE A 60 -10.47 12.54 1.46
C ILE A 60 -11.05 12.86 2.83
N LYS A 61 -11.60 11.84 3.49
CA LYS A 61 -12.20 11.95 4.82
C LYS A 61 -11.58 10.93 5.77
N PRO A 62 -11.45 11.25 7.07
CA PRO A 62 -10.98 10.28 8.04
C PRO A 62 -12.00 9.14 8.21
N LEU A 63 -11.50 7.92 8.36
CA LEU A 63 -12.30 6.74 8.72
C LEU A 63 -11.94 6.35 10.16
N VAL A 64 -12.69 6.86 11.13
CA VAL A 64 -12.43 6.59 12.56
C VAL A 64 -13.06 5.23 12.93
N GLY A 65 -12.22 4.21 13.06
CA GLY A 65 -12.66 2.86 13.46
C GLY A 65 -12.83 2.65 14.97
N GLY A 66 -12.25 3.53 15.80
CA GLY A 66 -12.35 3.47 17.26
C GLY A 66 -11.55 4.58 17.93
N VAL A 67 -11.86 4.86 19.19
CA VAL A 67 -11.16 5.83 20.04
C VAL A 67 -10.91 5.18 21.39
N TYR A 68 -9.66 5.21 21.83
CA TYR A 68 -9.22 4.58 23.07
C TYR A 68 -8.38 5.57 23.88
N PRO A 69 -8.52 5.63 25.21
CA PRO A 69 -7.61 6.37 26.05
C PRO A 69 -6.22 5.73 26.01
N LEU A 70 -5.17 6.54 26.24
CA LEU A 70 -3.78 6.06 26.19
C LEU A 70 -3.52 4.87 27.13
N SER A 71 -4.21 4.80 28.27
CA SER A 71 -4.14 3.70 29.25
C SER A 71 -4.64 2.35 28.71
N GLU A 72 -5.37 2.32 27.59
CA GLU A 72 -5.97 1.11 27.01
C GLU A 72 -5.19 0.58 25.79
N PHE A 73 -3.88 0.85 25.68
CA PHE A 73 -3.07 0.51 24.50
C PHE A 73 -3.21 -0.95 24.03
N HIS A 74 -3.21 -1.93 24.94
CA HIS A 74 -3.40 -3.35 24.60
C HIS A 74 -4.75 -3.67 23.96
N ARG A 75 -5.80 -2.93 24.31
CA ARG A 75 -7.13 -3.09 23.72
C ARG A 75 -7.22 -2.42 22.34
N ALA A 76 -6.36 -1.45 22.08
CA ALA A 76 -6.34 -0.72 20.81
C ALA A 76 -5.56 -1.45 19.69
N GLN A 77 -4.73 -2.44 20.02
CA GLN A 77 -3.93 -3.22 19.05
C GLN A 77 -4.67 -4.43 18.48
#